data_AF-A0A146LI34-F1
#
_entry.id   AF-A0A146LI34-F1
#
_cell.length_a   1.000
_cell.length_b   1.000
_cell.length_c   1.000
_cell.angle_alpha   90.00
_cell.angle_beta   90.00
_cell.angle_gamma   90.00
#
_symmetry.space_group_name_H-M   'P 1'
#
loop_
_entity.id
_entity.type
_entity.pdbx_description
1 polymer ?
#
loop_
_entity_poly.entity_id
_entity_poly.type
_entity_poly.pdbx_seq_one_letter_code
_entity_poly.pdbx_strand_id
1 'polypeptide(L)'
;MDLFFTLLAISIVGVCGSTKTELPPISHTMFPEGFIFGAATASYQIEGGWNADGKGPNIWDNITHERPSFVDNNDNGDVAADSYHRYKEDVQLLENIGFQMYRFSLSWARILPNGRVNNVNQPGIDYYMNLIDELLAKGIQPMM
;
A
#
# COMPACT_ATOMS: atom_id res chain seq x y z
N MET A 1 -16.07 41.92 71.81
CA MET A 1 -17.47 41.56 71.56
C MET A 1 -17.62 41.32 70.07
N ASP A 2 -17.09 40.21 69.54
CA ASP A 2 -17.66 38.85 69.67
C ASP A 2 -19.07 38.83 69.07
N LEU A 3 -19.49 37.94 68.17
CA LEU A 3 -18.92 36.76 67.54
C LEU A 3 -20.03 36.32 66.55
N PHE A 4 -19.69 36.00 65.30
CA PHE A 4 -20.28 34.97 64.43
C PHE A 4 -21.81 34.86 64.25
N PHE A 5 -22.29 34.79 63.00
CA PHE A 5 -22.99 33.61 62.43
C PHE A 5 -23.58 33.98 61.06
N THR A 6 -22.98 33.46 59.99
CA THR A 6 -23.70 33.01 58.78
C THR A 6 -22.73 32.20 57.93
N LEU A 7 -22.83 30.86 58.04
CA LEU A 7 -22.23 29.93 57.09
C LEU A 7 -23.02 30.06 55.77
N LEU A 8 -22.38 30.54 54.71
CA LEU A 8 -22.85 30.28 53.35
C LEU A 8 -22.04 29.09 52.81
N ALA A 9 -22.64 27.90 52.83
CA ALA A 9 -22.07 26.73 52.18
C ALA A 9 -22.16 26.92 50.66
N ILE A 10 -21.02 27.21 50.03
CA ILE A 10 -20.92 27.16 48.57
C ILE A 10 -20.63 25.71 48.19
N SER A 11 -21.68 25.01 47.77
CA SER A 11 -21.57 23.70 47.15
C SER A 11 -20.86 23.87 45.80
N ILE A 12 -19.56 23.61 45.75
CA ILE A 12 -18.87 23.42 44.47
C ILE A 12 -19.36 22.08 43.92
N VAL A 13 -20.33 22.13 43.01
CA VAL A 13 -20.63 21.00 42.13
C VAL A 13 -19.45 20.91 41.18
N GLY A 14 -18.47 20.07 41.53
CA GLY A 14 -17.41 19.66 40.63
C GLY A 14 -18.05 18.87 39.50
N VAL A 15 -18.36 19.55 38.38
CA VAL A 15 -18.61 18.88 37.12
C VAL A 15 -17.28 18.28 36.70
N CYS A 16 -17.06 17.01 37.05
CA CYS A 16 -16.01 16.20 36.45
C CYS A 16 -16.45 15.90 35.02
N GLY A 17 -16.27 16.89 34.14
CA GLY A 17 -16.36 16.68 32.70
C GLY A 17 -15.19 15.80 32.32
N SER A 18 -15.46 14.53 32.03
CA SER A 18 -14.51 13.67 31.35
C SER A 18 -14.29 14.29 29.96
N THR A 19 -13.28 15.15 29.84
CA THR A 19 -12.80 15.58 28.53
C THR A 19 -12.16 14.35 27.91
N LYS A 20 -12.90 13.68 27.03
CA LYS A 20 -12.28 12.80 26.05
C LYS A 20 -11.24 13.65 25.33
N THR A 21 -9.96 13.44 25.64
CA THR A 21 -8.87 14.10 24.94
C THR A 21 -8.80 13.44 23.57
N GLU A 22 -9.68 13.84 22.66
CA GLU A 22 -9.57 13.45 21.26
C GLU A 22 -8.34 14.17 20.70
N LEU A 23 -7.40 13.39 20.19
CA LEU A 23 -6.27 13.95 19.46
C LEU A 23 -6.82 14.74 18.26
N PRO A 24 -6.20 15.86 17.89
CA PRO A 24 -6.60 16.59 16.69
C PRO A 24 -6.54 15.68 15.45
N PRO A 25 -7.35 15.94 14.42
CA PRO A 25 -7.27 15.21 13.17
C PRO A 25 -5.84 15.20 12.62
N ILE A 26 -5.38 14.03 12.18
CA ILE A 26 -4.02 13.85 11.65
C ILE A 26 -3.83 14.82 10.46
N SER A 27 -2.72 15.56 10.50
CA SER A 27 -2.32 16.51 9.45
C SER A 27 -0.88 16.25 9.05
N HIS A 28 -0.53 16.57 7.81
CA HIS A 28 0.84 16.51 7.29
C HIS A 28 1.84 17.30 8.17
N THR A 29 1.39 18.36 8.83
CA THR A 29 2.19 19.20 9.74
C THR A 29 2.61 18.50 11.04
N MET A 30 2.09 17.29 11.32
CA MET A 30 2.47 16.49 12.49
C MET A 30 3.73 15.66 12.25
N PHE A 31 4.23 15.60 11.02
CA PHE A 31 5.41 14.84 10.64
C PHE A 31 6.59 15.78 10.37
N PRO A 32 7.85 15.32 10.55
CA PRO A 32 9.02 16.10 10.19
C PRO A 32 8.97 16.55 8.73
N GLU A 33 9.58 17.70 8.44
CA GLU A 33 9.79 18.13 7.06
C GLU A 33 10.55 17.04 6.28
N GLY A 34 10.07 16.72 5.08
CA GLY A 34 10.63 15.66 4.25
C GLY A 34 10.17 14.24 4.61
N PHE A 35 9.21 14.06 5.53
CA PHE A 35 8.61 12.75 5.77
C PHE A 35 7.86 12.27 4.51
N ILE A 36 8.17 11.05 4.06
CA ILE A 36 7.64 10.48 2.82
C ILE A 36 6.41 9.63 3.11
N PHE A 37 5.29 9.94 2.46
CA PHE A 37 4.12 9.07 2.43
C PHE A 37 4.03 8.32 1.10
N GLY A 38 3.65 7.04 1.17
CA GLY A 38 3.53 6.19 0.01
C GLY A 38 2.58 5.04 0.20
N ALA A 39 2.36 4.29 -0.89
CA ALA A 39 1.63 3.03 -0.89
C ALA A 39 2.57 1.87 -1.25
N ALA A 40 2.11 0.64 -0.99
CA ALA A 40 2.90 -0.56 -1.26
C ALA A 40 2.05 -1.70 -1.84
N THR A 41 2.66 -2.48 -2.74
CA THR A 41 2.06 -3.67 -3.35
C THR A 41 3.10 -4.79 -3.50
N ALA A 42 2.64 -5.98 -3.92
CA ALA A 42 3.49 -7.09 -4.32
C ALA A 42 2.97 -7.73 -5.61
N SER A 43 3.89 -8.23 -6.43
CA SER A 43 3.65 -8.58 -7.83
C SER A 43 2.50 -9.57 -8.01
N TYR A 44 2.52 -10.71 -7.32
CA TYR A 44 1.47 -11.72 -7.45
C TYR A 44 0.08 -11.24 -6.99
N GLN A 45 0.03 -10.25 -6.09
CA GLN A 45 -1.23 -9.76 -5.53
C GLN A 45 -1.93 -8.76 -6.45
N ILE A 46 -1.21 -8.11 -7.37
CA ILE A 46 -1.77 -7.02 -8.18
C ILE A 46 -1.58 -7.19 -9.69
N GLU A 47 -0.50 -7.82 -10.15
CA GLU A 47 -0.13 -7.76 -11.57
C GLU A 47 -1.12 -8.49 -12.47
N GLY A 48 -1.46 -9.73 -12.15
CA GLY A 48 -2.12 -10.61 -13.12
C GLY A 48 -1.19 -10.94 -14.29
N GLY A 49 -1.77 -11.20 -15.46
CA GLY A 49 -1.00 -11.55 -16.66
C GLY A 49 -0.06 -12.73 -16.39
N TRP A 50 -0.55 -13.74 -15.69
CA TRP A 50 0.27 -14.78 -15.05
C TRP A 50 1.07 -15.64 -16.04
N ASN A 51 0.58 -15.76 -17.28
CA ASN A 51 1.21 -16.49 -18.39
C ASN A 51 1.42 -15.61 -19.64
N ALA A 52 1.28 -14.29 -19.49
CA ALA A 52 1.45 -13.33 -20.57
C ALA A 52 2.94 -13.07 -20.86
N ASP A 53 3.24 -12.77 -22.12
CA ASP A 53 4.51 -12.20 -22.58
C ASP A 53 5.76 -12.90 -22.03
N GLY A 54 5.73 -14.23 -22.04
CA GLY A 54 6.86 -15.07 -21.65
C GLY A 54 7.08 -15.25 -20.16
N LYS A 55 6.20 -14.74 -19.28
CA LYS A 55 6.26 -15.03 -17.83
C LYS A 55 6.16 -16.53 -17.56
N GLY A 56 7.07 -17.05 -16.73
CA GLY A 56 7.01 -18.40 -16.21
C GLY A 56 6.07 -18.55 -15.00
N PRO A 57 5.65 -19.79 -14.68
CA PRO A 57 4.90 -20.06 -13.46
C PRO A 57 5.81 -19.90 -12.22
N ASN A 58 5.24 -19.35 -11.15
CA ASN A 58 5.86 -19.29 -9.83
C ASN A 58 5.15 -20.26 -8.86
N ILE A 59 5.63 -20.33 -7.62
CA ILE A 59 5.09 -21.26 -6.61
C ILE A 59 3.61 -20.98 -6.26
N TRP A 60 3.18 -19.71 -6.34
CA TRP A 60 1.81 -19.32 -6.09
C TRP A 60 0.88 -19.69 -7.25
N ASP A 61 1.34 -19.53 -8.51
CA ASP A 61 0.61 -20.02 -9.68
C ASP A 61 0.34 -21.53 -9.49
N ASN A 62 1.39 -22.31 -9.23
CA ASN A 62 1.27 -23.77 -9.07
C ASN A 62 0.32 -24.17 -7.93
N ILE A 63 0.49 -23.63 -6.72
CA ILE A 63 -0.32 -24.09 -5.58
C ILE A 63 -1.80 -23.70 -5.73
N THR A 64 -2.09 -22.53 -6.31
CA THR A 64 -3.47 -22.06 -6.47
C THR A 64 -4.19 -22.78 -7.60
N HIS A 65 -3.50 -23.15 -8.69
CA HIS A 65 -4.07 -23.98 -9.76
C HIS A 65 -4.20 -25.45 -9.37
N GLU A 66 -3.20 -26.03 -8.69
CA GLU A 66 -3.21 -27.44 -8.28
C GLU A 66 -4.17 -27.71 -7.12
N ARG A 67 -4.30 -26.75 -6.20
CA ARG A 67 -5.11 -26.88 -4.98
C ARG A 67 -5.90 -25.59 -4.75
N PRO A 68 -6.99 -25.33 -5.49
CA PRO A 68 -7.79 -24.12 -5.32
C PRO A 68 -8.25 -23.90 -3.87
N SER A 69 -8.58 -24.97 -3.14
CA SER A 69 -8.95 -24.92 -1.72
C SER A 69 -7.84 -24.51 -0.75
N PHE A 70 -6.63 -24.27 -1.24
CA PHE A 70 -5.57 -23.60 -0.48
C PHE A 70 -5.91 -22.13 -0.20
N VAL A 71 -6.74 -21.52 -1.04
CA VAL A 71 -7.29 -20.17 -0.86
C VAL A 71 -8.76 -20.29 -0.41
N ASP A 72 -9.16 -19.53 0.61
CA ASP A 72 -10.48 -19.64 1.25
C ASP A 72 -11.66 -19.55 0.27
N ASN A 73 -11.54 -18.71 -0.76
CA ASN A 73 -12.55 -18.52 -1.80
C ASN A 73 -12.20 -19.23 -3.13
N ASN A 74 -11.15 -20.06 -3.16
CA ASN A 74 -10.62 -20.73 -4.34
C ASN A 74 -10.11 -19.82 -5.47
N ASP A 75 -9.82 -18.55 -5.18
CA ASP A 75 -9.27 -17.60 -6.16
C ASP A 75 -7.77 -17.83 -6.42
N ASN A 76 -7.28 -17.21 -7.49
CA ASN A 76 -5.87 -17.21 -7.88
C ASN A 76 -5.40 -15.80 -8.33
N GLY A 77 -4.11 -15.69 -8.68
CA GLY A 77 -3.49 -14.44 -9.13
C GLY A 77 -3.50 -14.25 -10.64
N ASP A 78 -4.35 -14.96 -11.40
CA ASP A 78 -4.28 -14.97 -12.86
C ASP A 78 -4.53 -13.58 -13.47
N VAL A 79 -5.51 -12.88 -12.88
CA VAL A 79 -5.91 -11.51 -13.23
C VAL A 79 -5.56 -10.52 -12.12
N ALA A 80 -5.80 -10.87 -10.85
CA ALA A 80 -5.54 -10.00 -9.70
C ALA A 80 -6.21 -8.60 -9.86
N ALA A 81 -5.47 -7.51 -9.65
CA ALA A 81 -5.93 -6.14 -9.91
C ALA A 81 -5.71 -5.70 -11.38
N ASP A 82 -5.12 -6.57 -12.18
CA ASP A 82 -4.73 -6.36 -13.57
C ASP A 82 -3.72 -5.21 -13.78
N SER A 83 -2.90 -4.95 -12.76
CA SER A 83 -1.85 -3.91 -12.79
C SER A 83 -0.77 -4.18 -13.84
N TYR A 84 -0.70 -5.39 -14.42
CA TYR A 84 0.17 -5.66 -15.56
C TYR A 84 -0.23 -4.82 -16.79
N HIS A 85 -1.54 -4.68 -17.03
CA HIS A 85 -2.07 -3.88 -18.12
C HIS A 85 -2.45 -2.46 -17.70
N ARG A 86 -2.72 -2.26 -16.40
CA ARG A 86 -3.31 -1.03 -15.83
C ARG A 86 -2.38 -0.20 -14.96
N TYR A 87 -1.07 -0.41 -15.08
CA TYR A 87 -0.09 0.27 -14.23
C TYR A 87 -0.15 1.81 -14.38
N LYS A 88 -0.56 2.33 -15.54
CA LYS A 88 -0.71 3.78 -15.75
C LYS A 88 -1.84 4.36 -14.91
N GLU A 89 -2.97 3.65 -14.82
CA GLU A 89 -4.07 4.02 -13.96
C GLU A 89 -3.66 3.97 -12.48
N ASP A 90 -2.88 2.96 -12.09
CA ASP A 90 -2.36 2.85 -10.72
C ASP A 90 -1.46 4.05 -10.38
N VAL A 91 -0.55 4.44 -11.29
CA VAL A 91 0.31 5.63 -11.11
C VAL A 91 -0.52 6.91 -11.03
N GLN A 92 -1.55 7.04 -11.87
CA GLN A 92 -2.45 8.19 -11.83
C GLN A 92 -3.21 8.29 -10.49
N LEU A 93 -3.58 7.15 -9.88
CA LEU A 93 -4.20 7.12 -8.56
C LEU A 93 -3.23 7.57 -7.46
N LEU A 94 -1.98 7.11 -7.51
CA LEU A 94 -0.93 7.52 -6.56
C LEU A 94 -0.70 9.04 -6.61
N GLU A 95 -0.63 9.60 -7.83
CA GLU A 95 -0.50 11.05 -8.05
C GLU A 95 -1.71 11.80 -7.47
N ASN A 96 -2.93 11.35 -7.76
CA ASN A 96 -4.17 12.00 -7.30
C ASN A 96 -4.30 12.01 -5.76
N ILE A 97 -3.78 10.97 -5.09
CA ILE A 97 -3.75 10.89 -3.63
C ILE A 97 -2.65 11.81 -3.05
N GLY A 98 -1.61 12.13 -3.83
CA GLY A 98 -0.47 12.92 -3.39
C GLY A 98 0.62 12.10 -2.70
N PHE A 99 0.70 10.80 -3.00
CA PHE A 99 1.80 9.96 -2.50
C PHE A 99 3.12 10.34 -3.17
N GLN A 100 4.19 10.38 -2.37
CA GLN A 100 5.53 10.72 -2.85
C GLN A 100 6.37 9.49 -3.19
N MET A 101 5.96 8.30 -2.74
CA MET A 101 6.68 7.06 -2.96
C MET A 101 5.74 5.90 -3.26
N TYR A 102 6.21 4.96 -4.07
CA TYR A 102 5.52 3.70 -4.31
C TYR A 102 6.48 2.52 -4.17
N ARG A 103 6.14 1.61 -3.25
CA ARG A 103 6.91 0.39 -3.02
C ARG A 103 6.27 -0.80 -3.71
N PHE A 104 6.98 -1.44 -4.63
CA PHE A 104 6.48 -2.60 -5.37
C PHE A 104 7.56 -3.68 -5.44
N SER A 105 7.16 -4.94 -5.67
CA SER A 105 8.12 -6.04 -5.82
C SER A 105 8.20 -6.49 -7.27
N LEU A 106 9.37 -7.00 -7.68
CA LEU A 106 9.53 -7.63 -8.98
C LEU A 106 9.08 -9.11 -8.95
N SER A 107 8.36 -9.54 -9.99
CA SER A 107 8.04 -10.96 -10.21
C SER A 107 9.25 -11.66 -10.81
N TRP A 108 9.92 -12.50 -10.02
CA TRP A 108 11.11 -13.24 -10.47
C TRP A 108 10.82 -14.04 -11.74
N ALA A 109 9.70 -14.77 -11.78
CA ALA A 109 9.33 -15.59 -12.93
C ALA A 109 8.90 -14.76 -14.16
N ARG A 110 8.59 -13.47 -13.99
CA ARG A 110 8.35 -12.56 -15.13
C ARG A 110 9.66 -12.12 -15.77
N ILE A 111 10.72 -11.91 -14.99
CA ILE A 111 12.05 -11.50 -15.50
C ILE A 111 12.88 -12.70 -15.94
N LEU A 112 12.84 -13.79 -15.16
CA LEU A 112 13.57 -15.04 -15.36
C LEU A 112 12.57 -16.22 -15.35
N PRO A 113 11.96 -16.58 -16.49
CA PRO A 113 10.86 -17.55 -16.54
C PRO A 113 11.19 -18.95 -16.03
N ASN A 114 12.46 -19.35 -16.12
CA ASN A 114 12.95 -20.63 -15.59
C ASN A 114 13.78 -20.45 -14.29
N GLY A 115 13.77 -19.24 -13.71
CA GLY A 115 14.54 -18.87 -12.54
C GLY A 115 16.03 -18.63 -12.77
N ARG A 116 16.53 -18.72 -14.00
CA ARG A 116 17.97 -18.66 -14.32
C ARG A 116 18.30 -17.53 -15.29
N VAL A 117 19.47 -16.91 -15.09
CA VAL A 117 19.98 -15.80 -15.92
C VAL A 117 20.26 -16.16 -17.39
N ASN A 118 20.20 -17.44 -17.75
CA ASN A 118 20.36 -17.88 -19.14
C ASN A 118 19.08 -17.73 -19.97
N ASN A 119 17.96 -17.38 -19.34
CA ASN A 119 16.69 -17.10 -19.99
C ASN A 119 16.08 -15.84 -19.38
N VAL A 120 16.45 -14.70 -19.95
CA VAL A 120 15.94 -13.39 -19.56
C VAL A 120 14.75 -13.02 -20.44
N ASN A 121 13.65 -12.63 -19.83
CA ASN A 121 12.43 -12.25 -20.52
C ASN A 121 12.36 -10.73 -20.70
N GLN A 122 12.65 -10.26 -21.91
CA GLN A 122 12.70 -8.82 -22.22
C GLN A 122 11.35 -8.11 -21.99
N PRO A 123 10.18 -8.64 -22.43
CA PRO A 123 8.89 -8.03 -22.10
C PRO A 123 8.63 -7.85 -20.60
N GLY A 124 9.15 -8.76 -19.77
CA GLY A 124 9.07 -8.66 -18.32
C GLY A 124 9.90 -7.49 -17.77
N ILE A 125 11.09 -7.25 -18.34
CA ILE A 125 11.92 -6.10 -18.01
C ILE A 125 11.24 -4.81 -18.45
N ASP A 126 10.71 -4.79 -19.69
CA ASP A 126 10.07 -3.62 -20.28
C ASP A 126 8.87 -3.17 -19.44
N TYR A 127 8.08 -4.10 -18.89
CA TYR A 127 6.99 -3.80 -17.96
C TYR A 127 7.47 -2.98 -16.74
N TYR A 128 8.51 -3.45 -16.04
CA TYR A 128 9.01 -2.75 -14.85
C TYR A 128 9.70 -1.43 -15.20
N MET A 129 10.41 -1.36 -16.33
CA MET A 129 11.00 -0.10 -16.80
C MET A 129 9.92 0.93 -17.11
N ASN A 130 8.85 0.52 -17.81
CA ASN A 130 7.72 1.39 -18.11
C ASN A 130 6.99 1.87 -16.84
N LEU A 131 6.83 1.01 -15.83
CA LEU A 131 6.26 1.41 -14.54
C LEU A 131 7.17 2.42 -13.82
N ILE A 132 8.48 2.18 -13.78
CA ILE A 132 9.45 3.09 -13.17
C ILE A 132 9.43 4.45 -13.88
N ASP A 133 9.45 4.46 -15.20
CA ASP A 133 9.42 5.69 -16.00
C ASP A 133 8.13 6.48 -15.76
N GLU A 134 6.98 5.81 -15.68
CA GLU A 134 5.70 6.45 -15.40
C GLU A 134 5.67 7.06 -13.98
N LEU A 135 6.18 6.35 -12.97
CA LEU A 135 6.30 6.86 -11.59
C LEU A 135 7.18 8.12 -11.54
N LEU A 136 8.36 8.05 -12.16
CA LEU A 136 9.30 9.18 -12.20
C LEU A 136 8.73 10.37 -12.97
N ALA A 137 7.97 10.13 -14.04
CA ALA A 137 7.29 11.18 -14.78
C ALA A 137 6.25 11.93 -13.94
N LYS A 138 5.68 11.29 -12.91
CA LYS A 138 4.77 11.91 -11.93
C LYS A 138 5.46 12.38 -10.65
N GLY A 139 6.79 12.30 -10.58
CA GLY A 139 7.54 12.71 -9.39
C GLY A 139 7.38 11.77 -8.18
N ILE A 140 6.96 10.53 -8.41
CA ILE A 140 6.77 9.51 -7.37
C ILE A 140 8.03 8.64 -7.31
N GLN A 141 8.63 8.54 -6.12
CA GLN A 141 9.84 7.76 -5.91
C GLN A 141 9.55 6.24 -5.95
N PRO A 142 10.13 5.47 -6.87
CA PRO A 142 10.02 4.02 -6.85
C PRO A 142 10.87 3.43 -5.72
N MET A 143 10.32 2.43 -5.03
CA MET A 143 11.03 1.62 -4.04
C MET A 143 10.82 0.13 -4.36
N MET A 144 11.91 -0.63 -4.46
CA MET A 144 11.90 -2.06 -4.76
C MET A 144 12.35 -2.88 -3.56
#